data_AF-A0A173SCP6-F1
#
_entry.id   AF-A0A173SCP6-F1
#
_cell.length_a   1.000
_cell.length_b   1.000
_cell.length_c   1.000
_cell.angle_alpha   90.00
_cell.angle_beta   90.00
_cell.angle_gamma   90.00
#
_symmetry.space_group_name_H-M   'P 1'
#
loop_
_entity.id
_entity.type
_entity.pdbx_description
1 polymer ?
#
loop_
_entity_poly.entity_id
_entity_poly.type
_entity_poly.pdbx_seq_one_letter_code
_entity_poly.pdbx_strand_id
1 'polypeptide(L)'
;MQGKWVNLYNILKNIEEDFLDYQNRKNLLPIREQLNNIQEFAVWFLQKNPLGMDKEAFIQTKKEIIAILQDIVSAIEENDYVLMHDAITYGVMEYLKACNPELVEAE
;
A
#
# COMPACT_ATOMS: atom_id res chain seq x y z
N MET A 1 -1.37 -17.64 -0.04
CA MET A 1 -1.27 -16.33 -0.74
C MET A 1 -1.92 -15.23 0.09
N GLN A 2 -3.16 -15.41 0.61
CA GLN A 2 -3.79 -14.46 1.54
C GLN A 2 -2.92 -14.08 2.76
N GLY A 3 -2.26 -15.05 3.40
CA GLY A 3 -1.37 -14.76 4.55
C GLY A 3 -0.18 -13.82 4.24
N LYS A 4 0.25 -13.73 2.98
CA LYS A 4 1.32 -12.80 2.58
C LYS A 4 0.84 -11.35 2.60
N TRP A 5 -0.38 -11.10 2.11
CA TRP A 5 -0.97 -9.76 2.06
C TRP A 5 -1.40 -9.27 3.43
N VAL A 6 -1.91 -10.18 4.27
CA VAL A 6 -2.15 -9.90 5.70
C VAL A 6 -0.84 -9.51 6.41
N ASN A 7 0.24 -10.26 6.17
CA ASN A 7 1.54 -9.91 6.75
C ASN A 7 2.07 -8.56 6.25
N LEU A 8 1.95 -8.27 4.95
CA LEU A 8 2.32 -6.97 4.40
C LEU A 8 1.51 -5.84 5.04
N TYR A 9 0.19 -6.01 5.16
CA TYR A 9 -0.67 -5.02 5.81
C TYR A 9 -0.24 -4.75 7.26
N ASN A 10 0.01 -5.79 8.05
CA ASN A 10 0.47 -5.63 9.43
C ASN A 10 1.82 -4.93 9.54
N ILE A 11 2.75 -5.20 8.62
CA ILE A 11 4.04 -4.50 8.57
C ILE A 11 3.82 -3.01 8.27
N LEU A 12 3.00 -2.68 7.27
CA LEU A 12 2.71 -1.30 6.89
C LEU A 12 1.95 -0.56 8.00
N LYS A 13 1.04 -1.24 8.72
CA LYS A 13 0.35 -0.69 9.89
C LYS A 13 1.33 -0.31 11.00
N ASN A 14 2.28 -1.18 11.34
CA ASN A 14 3.30 -0.84 12.34
C ASN A 14 4.15 0.38 11.92
N ILE A 15 4.47 0.48 10.62
CA ILE A 15 5.22 1.63 10.08
C ILE A 15 4.38 2.92 10.13
N GLU A 16 3.07 2.84 9.90
CA GLU A 16 2.13 3.96 10.03
C GLU A 16 2.01 4.42 11.49
N GLU A 17 1.90 3.49 12.44
CA GLU A 17 1.92 3.80 13.88
C GLU A 17 3.22 4.51 14.28
N ASP A 18 4.38 4.06 13.77
CA ASP A 18 5.68 4.73 13.98
C ASP A 18 5.75 6.11 13.30
N PHE A 19 4.95 6.36 12.25
CA PHE A 19 4.87 7.69 11.61
C PHE A 19 4.15 8.72 12.49
N LEU A 20 3.26 8.28 13.37
CA LEU A 20 2.63 9.16 14.35
C LEU A 20 3.65 9.67 15.39
N ASP A 21 4.79 8.99 15.57
CA ASP A 21 5.92 9.49 16.33
C ASP A 21 6.75 10.50 15.53
N TYR A 22 6.78 11.75 16.01
CA TYR A 22 7.53 12.86 15.41
C TYR A 22 9.01 12.55 15.16
N GLN A 23 9.66 11.72 16.00
CA GLN A 23 11.06 11.35 15.84
C GLN A 23 11.28 10.36 14.70
N ASN A 24 10.32 9.46 14.48
CA ASN A 24 10.45 8.34 13.53
C ASN A 24 9.83 8.62 12.17
N ARG A 25 8.87 9.56 12.06
CA ARG A 25 8.11 9.86 10.83
C ARG A 25 8.92 10.20 9.58
N LYS A 26 10.19 10.62 9.74
CA LYS A 26 11.07 10.97 8.62
C LYS A 26 11.86 9.76 8.09
N ASN A 27 11.80 8.62 8.78
CA ASN A 27 12.55 7.44 8.41
C ASN A 27 11.80 6.65 7.33
N LEU A 28 12.21 6.82 6.07
CA LEU A 28 11.65 6.07 4.94
C LEU A 28 12.21 4.65 4.81
N LEU A 29 13.24 4.29 5.57
CA LEU A 29 13.92 3.00 5.42
C LEU A 29 12.98 1.80 5.58
N PRO A 30 12.09 1.74 6.60
CA PRO A 30 11.17 0.62 6.76
C PRO A 30 10.26 0.40 5.55
N ILE A 31 9.77 1.49 4.93
CA ILE A 31 8.92 1.42 3.73
C ILE A 31 9.74 0.97 2.53
N ARG A 32 10.98 1.48 2.39
CA ARG A 32 11.90 1.09 1.30
C ARG A 32 12.18 -0.42 1.30
N GLU A 33 12.29 -1.03 2.47
CA GLU A 33 12.46 -2.49 2.61
C GLU A 33 11.23 -3.28 2.15
N GLN A 34 10.04 -2.66 2.12
CA GLN A 34 8.79 -3.30 1.68
C GLN A 34 8.44 -3.05 0.21
N LEU A 35 9.23 -2.28 -0.55
CA LEU A 35 8.90 -1.92 -1.94
C LEU A 35 8.66 -3.14 -2.84
N ASN A 36 9.46 -4.20 -2.69
CA ASN A 36 9.26 -5.43 -3.44
C ASN A 36 7.91 -6.09 -3.09
N ASN A 37 7.54 -6.12 -1.81
CA ASN A 37 6.25 -6.68 -1.38
C ASN A 37 5.07 -5.84 -1.89
N ILE A 38 5.18 -4.51 -1.87
CA ILE A 38 4.18 -3.58 -2.42
C ILE A 38 4.04 -3.78 -3.93
N GLN A 39 5.16 -3.87 -4.65
CA GLN A 39 5.16 -4.11 -6.09
C GLN A 39 4.53 -5.45 -6.44
N GLU A 40 4.90 -6.52 -5.72
CA GLU A 40 4.30 -7.84 -5.92
C GLU A 40 2.80 -7.86 -5.66
N PHE A 41 2.33 -7.16 -4.62
CA PHE A 41 0.91 -6.97 -4.36
C PHE A 41 0.22 -6.26 -5.53
N ALA A 42 0.78 -5.14 -6.01
CA ALA A 42 0.20 -4.39 -7.13
C ALA A 42 0.12 -5.26 -8.40
N VAL A 43 1.18 -6.00 -8.73
CA VAL A 43 1.18 -6.92 -9.89
C VAL A 43 0.09 -7.98 -9.73
N TRP A 44 0.00 -8.60 -8.55
CA TRP A 44 -1.04 -9.59 -8.26
C TRP A 44 -2.45 -9.00 -8.42
N PHE A 45 -2.71 -7.81 -7.87
CA PHE A 45 -4.00 -7.14 -7.96
C PHE A 45 -4.39 -6.86 -9.43
N LEU A 46 -3.47 -6.26 -10.20
CA LEU A 46 -3.68 -5.88 -11.59
C LEU A 46 -3.90 -7.08 -12.53
N GLN A 47 -3.38 -8.26 -12.17
CA GLN A 47 -3.54 -9.49 -12.92
C GLN A 47 -4.80 -10.27 -12.54
N LYS A 48 -5.17 -10.28 -11.26
CA LYS A 48 -6.21 -11.19 -10.75
C LYS A 48 -7.60 -10.56 -10.64
N ASN A 49 -7.70 -9.22 -10.59
CA ASN A 49 -8.97 -8.54 -10.27
C ASN A 49 -9.64 -9.15 -9.03
N PRO A 50 -8.96 -9.14 -7.87
CA PRO A 50 -9.40 -9.90 -6.70
C PRO A 50 -10.76 -9.45 -6.15
N LEU A 51 -11.18 -8.21 -6.43
CA LEU A 51 -12.47 -7.66 -6.00
C LEU A 51 -13.61 -7.97 -6.99
N GLY A 52 -13.34 -8.69 -8.09
CA GLY A 52 -14.37 -9.06 -9.06
C GLY A 52 -15.02 -7.87 -9.77
N MET A 53 -14.28 -6.77 -9.94
CA MET A 53 -14.78 -5.54 -10.57
C MET A 53 -15.14 -5.77 -12.04
N ASP A 54 -16.10 -5.00 -12.55
CA ASP A 54 -16.35 -4.96 -13.98
C ASP A 54 -15.18 -4.33 -14.74
N LYS A 55 -15.23 -4.39 -16.07
CA LYS A 55 -14.12 -3.97 -16.93
C LYS A 55 -13.81 -2.48 -16.80
N GLU A 56 -14.80 -1.61 -16.73
CA GLU A 56 -14.60 -0.16 -16.69
C GLU A 56 -14.09 0.26 -15.31
N ALA A 57 -14.71 -0.25 -14.25
CA ALA A 57 -14.25 -0.06 -12.88
C ALA A 57 -12.81 -0.57 -12.72
N PHE A 58 -12.51 -1.77 -13.23
CA PHE A 58 -11.16 -2.33 -13.10
C PHE A 58 -10.13 -1.50 -13.85
N ILE A 59 -10.42 -1.00 -15.06
CA ILE A 59 -9.52 -0.10 -15.80
C ILE A 59 -9.22 1.16 -14.99
N GLN A 60 -10.22 1.72 -14.33
CA GLN A 60 -10.05 2.91 -13.51
C GLN A 60 -9.17 2.62 -12.28
N THR A 61 -9.45 1.54 -11.56
CA THR A 61 -8.63 1.09 -10.43
C THR A 61 -7.18 0.77 -10.84
N LYS A 62 -6.95 0.26 -12.06
CA LYS A 62 -5.57 0.06 -12.56
C LYS A 62 -4.80 1.38 -12.64
N LYS A 63 -5.44 2.46 -13.08
CA LYS A 63 -4.80 3.77 -13.17
C LYS A 63 -4.49 4.31 -11.78
N GLU A 64 -5.40 4.11 -10.83
CA GLU A 64 -5.22 4.54 -9.43
C GLU A 64 -4.04 3.81 -8.77
N ILE A 65 -3.95 2.48 -8.91
CA ILE A 65 -2.80 1.73 -8.38
C ILE A 65 -1.49 2.17 -9.03
N ILE A 66 -1.49 2.44 -10.34
CA ILE A 66 -0.29 2.95 -11.02
C ILE A 66 0.08 4.36 -10.49
N ALA A 67 -0.90 5.23 -10.25
CA ALA A 67 -0.66 6.55 -9.67
C ALA A 67 -0.05 6.45 -8.26
N ILE A 68 -0.59 5.58 -7.40
CA ILE A 68 -0.03 5.33 -6.06
C ILE A 68 1.42 4.85 -6.15
N LEU A 69 1.75 3.95 -7.08
CA LEU A 69 3.13 3.51 -7.27
C LEU A 69 4.04 4.65 -7.76
N GLN A 70 3.54 5.56 -8.58
CA GLN A 70 4.27 6.75 -9.01
C GLN A 70 4.51 7.71 -7.84
N ASP A 71 3.52 7.92 -6.98
CA ASP A 71 3.64 8.75 -5.78
C ASP A 71 4.70 8.19 -4.83
N ILE A 72 4.77 6.86 -4.66
CA ILE A 72 5.84 6.19 -3.89
C ILE A 72 7.23 6.48 -4.49
N VAL A 73 7.36 6.41 -5.82
CA VAL A 73 8.63 6.71 -6.50
C VAL A 73 9.02 8.17 -6.30
N SER A 74 8.11 9.12 -6.55
CA SER A 74 8.34 10.55 -6.34
C SER A 74 8.71 10.86 -4.89
N ALA A 75 8.01 10.24 -3.93
CA ALA A 75 8.32 10.37 -2.51
C ALA A 75 9.72 9.89 -2.14
N ILE A 76 10.23 8.83 -2.79
CA ILE A 76 11.60 8.35 -2.57
C ILE A 76 12.61 9.33 -3.15
N GLU A 77 12.38 9.78 -4.39
CA GLU A 77 13.28 10.67 -5.13
C GLU A 77 13.41 12.04 -4.45
N GLU A 78 12.30 12.58 -3.96
CA GLU A 78 12.23 13.88 -3.30
C GLU A 78 12.44 13.79 -1.77
N ASN A 79 12.54 12.56 -1.25
CA ASN A 79 12.58 12.27 0.19
C ASN A 79 11.36 12.91 0.93
N ASP A 80 10.20 12.89 0.28
CA ASP A 80 8.94 13.41 0.79
C ASP A 80 8.22 12.33 1.61
N TYR A 81 8.34 12.46 2.94
CA TYR A 81 7.72 11.54 3.88
C TYR A 81 6.21 11.75 4.04
N VAL A 82 5.68 12.92 3.67
CA VAL A 82 4.24 13.17 3.71
C VAL A 82 3.57 12.47 2.53
N LEU A 83 4.14 12.63 1.32
CA LEU A 83 3.67 11.92 0.14
C LEU A 83 3.83 10.40 0.29
N MET A 84 4.96 9.94 0.86
CA MET A 84 5.13 8.51 1.14
C MET A 84 4.03 7.99 2.07
N HIS A 85 3.76 8.69 3.17
CA HIS A 85 2.73 8.27 4.11
C HIS A 85 1.35 8.23 3.45
N ASP A 86 1.00 9.25 2.66
CA ASP A 86 -0.27 9.31 1.94
C ASP A 86 -0.44 8.11 0.99
N ALA A 87 0.57 7.84 0.16
CA ALA A 87 0.56 6.75 -0.81
C ALA A 87 0.48 5.36 -0.15
N ILE A 88 1.08 5.18 1.03
CA ILE A 88 1.01 3.92 1.77
C ILE A 88 -0.33 3.77 2.50
N THR A 89 -0.69 4.73 3.35
CA THR A 89 -1.83 4.62 4.27
C THR A 89 -3.16 4.72 3.52
N TYR A 90 -3.31 5.72 2.65
CA TYR A 90 -4.55 5.96 1.92
C TYR A 90 -4.56 5.34 0.52
N GLY A 91 -3.40 4.86 0.04
CA GLY A 91 -3.28 4.11 -1.20
C GLY A 91 -3.18 2.60 -0.97
N VAL A 92 -1.98 2.11 -0.71
CA VAL A 92 -1.67 0.66 -0.69
C VAL A 92 -2.47 -0.10 0.37
N MET A 93 -2.56 0.43 1.60
CA MET A 93 -3.23 -0.25 2.71
C MET A 93 -4.74 -0.40 2.50
N GLU A 94 -5.40 0.59 1.89
CA GLU A 94 -6.83 0.51 1.55
C GLU A 94 -7.11 -0.64 0.58
N TYR A 95 -6.27 -0.81 -0.45
CA TYR A 95 -6.41 -1.93 -1.38
C TYR A 95 -6.09 -3.28 -0.74
N LEU A 96 -5.11 -3.34 0.17
CA LEU A 96 -4.83 -4.55 0.96
C LEU A 96 -6.03 -4.92 1.84
N LYS A 97 -6.62 -3.95 2.54
CA LYS A 97 -7.82 -4.13 3.38
C LYS A 97 -9.02 -4.60 2.55
N ALA A 98 -9.26 -3.97 1.41
CA ALA A 98 -10.34 -4.36 0.49
C ALA A 98 -10.21 -5.80 -0.03
N CYS A 99 -8.97 -6.27 -0.27
CA CYS A 99 -8.70 -7.64 -0.71
C CYS A 99 -8.78 -8.69 0.40
N ASN A 100 -8.79 -8.25 1.67
CA ASN A 100 -8.71 -9.12 2.84
C ASN A 100 -9.69 -8.64 3.92
N PRO A 101 -11.00 -8.92 3.77
CA PRO A 101 -12.04 -8.43 4.68
C PRO A 101 -11.84 -8.84 6.15
N GLU A 102 -11.14 -9.94 6.40
CA GLU A 102 -10.78 -10.43 7.75
C GLU A 102 -9.88 -9.43 8.52
N LEU A 103 -9.24 -8.47 7.84
CA LEU A 103 -8.45 -7.40 8.47
C LEU A 103 -9.32 -6.32 9.13
N VAL A 104 -10.62 -6.25 8.81
CA VAL A 104 -11.56 -5.23 9.33
C VAL A 104 -12.11 -5.61 10.72
N GLU A 105 -12.10 -6.89 11.09
CA GLU A 105 -12.68 -7.39 12.36
C GLU A 105 -11.70 -7.36 13.56
N ALA A 106 -10.46 -6.92 13.35
CA ALA A 106 -9.41 -6.92 14.38
C ALA A 106 -9.17 -5.55 15.05
N GLU A 107 -10.05 -4.56 14.82
CA GLU A 107 -10.01 -3.22 15.44
C GLU A 107 -10.99 -3.08 16.61
#